data_AF-A0A958UXE1-F1
#
_entry.id   AF-A0A958UXE1-F1
#
_cell.length_a   1.000
_cell.length_b   1.000
_cell.length_c   1.000
_cell.angle_alpha   90.00
_cell.angle_beta   90.00
_cell.angle_gamma   90.00
#
_symmetry.space_group_name_H-M   'P 1'
#
loop_
_entity.id
_entity.type
_entity.pdbx_description
1 polymer ?
#
loop_
_entity_poly.entity_id
_entity_poly.type
_entity_poly.pdbx_seq_one_letter_code
_entity_poly.pdbx_strand_id
1 'polypeptide(L)'
;GVQGLKVHSKMCVIERMEDKRIVRYGFVSTGNFNESTARIYTDYTLFTADQRVLKDINKVFKFFEINYKIYRYKHIITSPHYTRSTLYKLIDREIAHVKAGKEGFIQLKLNSISSYTMVDKLYEASRAGVKIKMIVRGICCLIPGVKGMSENIEAISIVDKFLEHTRLFIFGNDGDPKVYISSADFMTRNIENRVEVSCPIYDPEIKQELIDTFNICWNDNVKARIFDETQSNQYRKNDLPKSRAQFETYEYYKKKLDR
;
A
#
# COMPACT_ATOMS: atom_id res chain seq x y z
N GLY A 1 8.45 -23.77 -7.06
CA GLY A 1 7.70 -23.04 -6.01
C GLY A 1 7.86 -23.77 -4.69
N VAL A 2 7.61 -23.11 -3.56
CA VAL A 2 7.76 -23.73 -2.24
C VAL A 2 6.44 -24.38 -1.84
N GLN A 3 6.46 -25.69 -1.54
CA GLN A 3 5.26 -26.41 -1.13
C GLN A 3 4.68 -25.79 0.15
N GLY A 4 3.37 -25.54 0.16
CA GLY A 4 2.66 -24.91 1.29
C GLY A 4 2.74 -23.38 1.34
N LEU A 5 3.60 -22.72 0.54
CA LEU A 5 3.74 -21.26 0.54
C LEU A 5 3.11 -20.65 -0.72
N LYS A 6 1.99 -19.94 -0.54
CA LYS A 6 1.29 -19.28 -1.66
C LYS A 6 2.04 -18.02 -2.09
N VAL A 7 2.42 -17.95 -3.36
CA VAL A 7 2.98 -16.74 -3.98
C VAL A 7 1.83 -15.86 -4.43
N HIS A 8 1.76 -14.65 -3.88
CA HIS A 8 0.71 -13.68 -4.19
C HIS A 8 1.27 -12.35 -4.70
N SER A 9 2.58 -12.15 -4.67
CA SER A 9 3.24 -11.06 -5.41
C SER A 9 3.13 -11.26 -6.92
N LYS A 10 3.08 -10.14 -7.66
CA LYS A 10 3.08 -10.13 -9.13
C LYS A 10 4.24 -9.28 -9.60
N MET A 11 5.22 -9.95 -10.17
CA MET A 11 6.50 -9.36 -10.52
C MET A 11 7.11 -10.13 -11.68
N CYS A 12 7.90 -9.45 -12.48
CA CYS A 12 8.69 -10.04 -13.56
C CYS A 12 10.06 -9.37 -13.58
N VAL A 13 11.08 -10.13 -13.93
CA VAL A 13 12.41 -9.62 -14.24
C VAL A 13 12.85 -10.19 -15.58
N ILE A 14 13.35 -9.31 -16.42
CA ILE A 14 13.95 -9.57 -17.71
C ILE A 14 15.42 -9.19 -17.59
N GLU A 15 16.31 -10.15 -17.78
CA GLU A 15 17.76 -9.91 -17.83
C GLU A 15 18.20 -9.79 -19.30
N ARG A 16 18.84 -8.67 -19.66
CA ARG A 16 19.37 -8.41 -20.98
C ARG A 16 20.87 -8.12 -20.89
N MET A 17 21.63 -8.70 -21.81
CA MET A 17 23.05 -8.35 -21.95
C MET A 17 23.17 -7.06 -22.78
N GLU A 18 23.74 -6.02 -22.19
CA GLU A 18 24.05 -4.73 -22.82
C GLU A 18 25.50 -4.37 -22.50
N ASP A 19 26.33 -4.12 -23.52
CA ASP A 19 27.76 -3.78 -23.35
C ASP A 19 28.53 -4.71 -22.40
N LYS A 20 28.31 -6.03 -22.55
CA LYS A 20 28.90 -7.09 -21.70
C LYS A 20 28.50 -7.02 -20.22
N ARG A 21 27.42 -6.31 -19.89
CA ARG A 21 26.84 -6.23 -18.55
C ARG A 21 25.39 -6.71 -18.57
N ILE A 22 24.98 -7.37 -17.48
CA ILE A 22 23.58 -7.75 -17.29
C ILE A 22 22.81 -6.54 -16.77
N VAL A 23 21.90 -6.03 -17.59
CA VAL A 23 20.91 -5.01 -17.24
C VAL A 23 19.57 -5.70 -16.98
N ARG A 24 18.87 -5.23 -15.96
CA ARG A 24 17.56 -5.77 -15.57
C ARG A 24 16.48 -4.78 -15.90
N TYR A 25 15.39 -5.30 -16.45
CA TYR A 25 14.12 -4.61 -16.62
C TYR A 25 13.05 -5.46 -15.95
N GLY A 26 11.93 -4.87 -15.56
CA GLY A 26 10.88 -5.67 -14.96
C GLY A 26 9.72 -4.83 -14.46
N PHE A 27 8.86 -5.50 -13.70
CA PHE A 27 7.75 -4.83 -13.05
C PHE A 27 7.46 -5.40 -11.67
N VAL A 28 6.75 -4.60 -10.87
CA VAL A 28 6.06 -5.03 -9.65
C VAL A 28 4.64 -4.48 -9.68
N SER A 29 3.64 -5.31 -9.39
CA SER A 29 2.23 -4.97 -9.47
C SER A 29 1.47 -5.31 -8.18
N THR A 30 0.45 -4.51 -7.87
CA THR A 30 -0.53 -4.79 -6.80
C THR A 30 -1.51 -5.89 -7.19
N GLY A 31 -1.73 -6.07 -8.49
CA GLY A 31 -2.75 -6.93 -9.10
C GLY A 31 -2.20 -8.03 -9.97
N ASN A 32 -3.07 -8.96 -10.34
CA ASN A 32 -2.80 -10.02 -11.30
C ASN A 32 -2.93 -9.54 -12.75
N PHE A 33 -2.11 -10.14 -13.63
CA PHE A 33 -2.12 -9.91 -15.08
C PHE A 33 -3.22 -10.73 -15.76
N ASN A 34 -4.43 -10.65 -15.25
CA ASN A 34 -5.59 -11.27 -15.89
C ASN A 34 -6.36 -10.17 -16.65
N GLU A 35 -6.43 -10.31 -17.98
CA GLU A 35 -7.06 -9.34 -18.88
C GLU A 35 -8.52 -9.06 -18.52
N SER A 36 -9.26 -10.09 -18.06
CA SER A 36 -10.65 -9.93 -17.63
C SER A 36 -10.77 -9.07 -16.37
N THR A 37 -9.89 -9.28 -15.38
CA THR A 37 -9.92 -8.51 -14.12
C THR A 37 -9.35 -7.12 -14.30
N ALA A 38 -8.38 -6.92 -15.20
CA ALA A 38 -7.76 -5.62 -15.46
C ALA A 38 -8.78 -4.56 -15.93
N ARG A 39 -9.92 -4.97 -16.52
CA ARG A 39 -11.00 -4.06 -16.95
C ARG A 39 -11.91 -3.58 -15.83
N ILE A 40 -11.90 -4.27 -14.69
CA ILE A 40 -12.84 -4.04 -13.59
C ILE A 40 -12.14 -3.77 -12.26
N TYR A 41 -10.86 -4.13 -12.11
CA TYR A 41 -10.08 -3.91 -10.89
C TYR A 41 -9.17 -2.70 -11.10
N THR A 42 -8.95 -1.95 -10.03
CA THR A 42 -7.94 -0.90 -10.01
C THR A 42 -6.65 -1.48 -9.46
N ASP A 43 -5.55 -1.36 -10.21
CA ASP A 43 -4.25 -1.88 -9.81
C ASP A 43 -3.13 -0.96 -10.28
N TYR A 44 -2.03 -0.90 -9.52
CA TYR A 44 -0.81 -0.21 -9.92
C TYR A 44 0.21 -1.22 -10.42
N THR A 45 0.88 -0.89 -11.52
CA THR A 45 2.02 -1.66 -12.02
C THR A 45 3.18 -0.70 -12.28
N LEU A 46 4.25 -0.85 -11.50
CA LEU A 46 5.50 -0.13 -11.73
C LEU A 46 6.33 -0.92 -12.73
N PHE A 47 6.53 -0.40 -13.94
CA PHE A 47 7.61 -0.82 -14.83
C PHE A 47 8.88 -0.06 -14.48
N THR A 48 10.01 -0.75 -14.37
CA THR A 48 11.25 -0.11 -13.94
C THR A 48 12.49 -0.81 -14.52
N ALA A 49 13.56 -0.04 -14.65
CA ALA A 49 14.92 -0.50 -14.87
C ALA A 49 15.82 -0.23 -13.64
N ASP A 50 15.24 0.16 -12.50
CA ASP A 50 15.99 0.45 -11.28
C ASP A 50 16.63 -0.83 -10.73
N GLN A 51 17.95 -0.91 -10.88
CA GLN A 51 18.73 -2.07 -10.47
C GLN A 51 18.64 -2.33 -8.96
N ARG A 52 18.33 -1.32 -8.13
CA ARG A 52 18.15 -1.48 -6.68
C ARG A 52 16.97 -2.40 -6.38
N VAL A 53 15.83 -2.12 -7.02
CA VAL A 53 14.60 -2.91 -6.87
C VAL A 53 14.75 -4.26 -7.54
N LEU A 54 15.20 -4.29 -8.80
CA LEU A 54 15.23 -5.53 -9.60
C LEU A 54 16.25 -6.55 -9.09
N LYS A 55 17.38 -6.10 -8.50
CA LYS A 55 18.32 -7.02 -7.83
C LYS A 55 17.67 -7.70 -6.62
N ASP A 56 16.82 -7.00 -5.89
CA ASP A 56 16.09 -7.60 -4.77
C ASP A 56 14.96 -8.52 -5.25
N ILE A 57 14.21 -8.15 -6.30
CA ILE A 57 13.21 -9.04 -6.91
C ILE A 57 13.86 -10.33 -7.42
N ASN A 58 15.04 -10.25 -8.04
CA ASN A 58 15.79 -11.44 -8.43
C ASN A 58 16.17 -12.34 -7.25
N LYS A 59 16.46 -11.78 -6.07
CA LYS A 59 16.67 -12.61 -4.87
C LYS A 59 15.40 -13.33 -4.44
N VAL A 60 14.22 -12.75 -4.67
CA VAL A 60 12.93 -13.44 -4.42
C VAL A 60 12.78 -14.62 -5.36
N PHE A 61 13.12 -14.47 -6.64
CA PHE A 61 13.13 -15.60 -7.59
C PHE A 61 14.13 -16.69 -7.17
N LYS A 62 15.36 -16.30 -6.78
CA LYS A 62 16.36 -17.25 -6.24
C LYS A 62 15.90 -17.97 -4.97
N PHE A 63 15.09 -17.31 -4.13
CA PHE A 63 14.47 -17.96 -2.98
C PHE A 63 13.47 -19.07 -3.39
N PHE A 64 12.75 -18.90 -4.49
CA PHE A 64 11.86 -19.96 -4.99
C PHE A 64 12.59 -21.19 -5.51
N GLU A 65 13.83 -21.02 -5.98
CA GLU A 65 14.73 -22.11 -6.37
C GLU A 65 15.41 -22.75 -5.16
N ILE A 66 15.84 -21.93 -4.20
CA ILE A 66 16.65 -22.33 -3.04
C ILE A 66 15.97 -21.83 -1.76
N ASN A 67 14.92 -22.54 -1.34
CA ASN A 67 13.99 -22.10 -0.29
C ASN A 67 14.53 -22.18 1.15
N TYR A 68 15.65 -22.86 1.38
CA TYR A 68 16.31 -22.91 2.69
C TYR A 68 17.22 -21.70 2.96
N LYS A 69 17.55 -20.90 1.94
CA LYS A 69 18.36 -19.68 2.10
C LYS A 69 17.45 -18.46 2.26
N ILE A 70 17.53 -17.83 3.43
CA ILE A 70 16.86 -16.55 3.68
C ILE A 70 17.75 -15.42 3.17
N TYR A 71 17.27 -14.71 2.15
CA TYR A 71 17.95 -13.53 1.62
C TYR A 71 17.63 -12.28 2.45
N ARG A 72 18.56 -11.32 2.44
CA ARG A 72 18.29 -9.95 2.90
C ARG A 72 17.98 -9.06 1.69
N TYR A 73 16.83 -8.41 1.76
CA TYR A 73 16.37 -7.42 0.79
C TYR A 73 16.69 -6.03 1.33
N LYS A 74 17.23 -5.15 0.49
CA LYS A 74 17.65 -3.80 0.89
C LYS A 74 16.55 -2.76 0.67
N HIS A 75 15.70 -2.97 -0.33
CA HIS A 75 14.75 -1.98 -0.83
C HIS A 75 13.30 -2.47 -0.69
N ILE A 76 12.99 -3.65 -1.20
CA ILE A 76 11.63 -4.20 -1.13
C ILE A 76 11.34 -4.78 0.25
N ILE A 77 10.06 -4.79 0.62
CA ILE A 77 9.56 -5.45 1.82
C ILE A 77 8.93 -6.78 1.39
N THR A 78 9.37 -7.89 1.96
CA THR A 78 8.87 -9.23 1.58
C THR A 78 8.26 -9.99 2.74
N SER A 79 7.08 -10.55 2.52
CA SER A 79 6.51 -11.59 3.38
C SER A 79 7.12 -12.97 3.02
N PRO A 80 7.20 -13.91 3.97
CA PRO A 80 6.75 -13.79 5.36
C PRO A 80 7.79 -13.21 6.33
N HIS A 81 9.01 -12.97 5.87
CA HIS A 81 10.15 -12.77 6.77
C HIS A 81 10.28 -11.34 7.33
N TYR A 82 9.93 -10.31 6.56
CA TYR A 82 10.32 -8.92 6.90
C TYR A 82 9.15 -7.92 6.96
N THR A 83 7.96 -8.30 6.49
CA THR A 83 6.81 -7.37 6.41
C THR A 83 6.45 -6.78 7.75
N ARG A 84 6.21 -7.61 8.77
CA ARG A 84 5.82 -7.12 10.12
C ARG A 84 6.86 -6.19 10.71
N SER A 85 8.13 -6.64 10.76
CA SER A 85 9.22 -5.87 11.39
C SER A 85 9.54 -4.58 10.64
N THR A 86 9.40 -4.54 9.32
CA THR A 86 9.64 -3.33 8.53
C THR A 86 8.49 -2.33 8.66
N LEU A 87 7.23 -2.79 8.60
CA LEU A 87 6.08 -1.92 8.83
C LEU A 87 6.07 -1.35 10.24
N TYR A 88 6.42 -2.15 11.26
CA TYR A 88 6.57 -1.67 12.63
C TYR A 88 7.59 -0.54 12.71
N LYS A 89 8.78 -0.72 12.12
CA LYS A 89 9.81 0.33 12.08
C LYS A 89 9.35 1.62 11.39
N LEU A 90 8.57 1.50 10.32
CA LEU A 90 8.01 2.66 9.62
C LEU A 90 7.01 3.41 10.53
N ILE A 91 6.13 2.68 11.21
CA ILE A 91 5.17 3.25 12.17
C ILE A 91 5.89 3.85 13.40
N ASP A 92 6.86 3.14 13.97
CA ASP A 92 7.69 3.59 15.08
C ASP A 92 8.40 4.91 14.78
N ARG A 93 8.81 5.09 13.52
CA ARG A 93 9.44 6.32 13.09
C ARG A 93 8.46 7.49 13.08
N GLU A 94 7.23 7.30 12.59
CA GLU A 94 6.20 8.34 12.68
C GLU A 94 5.86 8.68 14.15
N ILE A 95 5.82 7.67 15.03
CA ILE A 95 5.67 7.86 16.48
C ILE A 95 6.82 8.71 17.04
N ALA A 96 8.05 8.40 16.66
CA ALA A 96 9.23 9.15 17.11
C ALA A 96 9.22 10.60 16.60
N HIS A 97 8.76 10.85 15.37
CA HIS A 97 8.59 12.20 14.83
C HIS A 97 7.59 13.00 15.66
N VAL A 98 6.40 12.46 15.94
CA VAL A 98 5.40 13.17 16.76
C VAL A 98 5.90 13.44 18.18
N LYS A 99 6.58 12.47 18.81
CA LYS A 99 7.18 12.66 20.14
C LYS A 99 8.27 13.74 20.17
N ALA A 100 8.93 13.98 19.03
CA ALA A 100 9.90 15.05 18.86
C ALA A 100 9.27 16.40 18.47
N GLY A 101 7.94 16.51 18.47
CA GLY A 101 7.21 17.73 18.08
C GLY A 101 7.15 17.97 16.57
N LYS A 102 7.50 16.97 15.75
CA LYS A 102 7.44 17.02 14.28
C LYS A 102 6.10 16.49 13.77
N GLU A 103 5.82 16.73 12.50
CA GLU A 103 4.65 16.12 11.86
C GLU A 103 4.89 14.62 11.63
N GLY A 104 3.89 13.81 11.99
CA GLY A 104 3.88 12.38 11.71
C GLY A 104 2.50 11.95 11.23
N PHE A 105 2.47 11.27 10.09
CA PHE A 105 1.23 10.79 9.51
C PHE A 105 1.42 9.46 8.77
N ILE A 106 0.32 8.71 8.67
CA ILE A 106 0.26 7.47 7.92
C ILE A 106 -0.99 7.50 7.04
N GLN A 107 -0.85 7.16 5.77
CA GLN A 107 -1.97 6.97 4.87
C GLN A 107 -1.91 5.56 4.29
N LEU A 108 -3.00 4.82 4.42
CA LEU A 108 -3.08 3.41 3.99
C LEU A 108 -4.28 3.23 3.07
N LYS A 109 -4.06 2.66 1.89
CA LYS A 109 -5.10 2.09 1.06
C LYS A 109 -4.92 0.58 1.04
N LEU A 110 -5.95 -0.16 1.41
CA LEU A 110 -5.94 -1.61 1.60
C LEU A 110 -7.24 -2.21 1.08
N ASN A 111 -7.21 -3.50 0.75
CA ASN A 111 -8.45 -4.24 0.57
C ASN A 111 -9.03 -4.70 1.90
N SER A 112 -8.16 -5.15 2.81
CA SER A 112 -8.56 -5.58 4.15
C SER A 112 -7.48 -5.32 5.20
N ILE A 113 -7.91 -5.16 6.45
CA ILE A 113 -7.08 -5.21 7.66
C ILE A 113 -7.76 -6.08 8.72
N SER A 114 -7.08 -7.15 9.13
CA SER A 114 -7.57 -8.09 10.15
C SER A 114 -6.47 -8.69 11.03
N SER A 115 -5.21 -8.28 10.82
CA SER A 115 -4.11 -8.66 11.70
C SER A 115 -4.18 -7.85 13.00
N TYR A 116 -4.48 -8.51 14.12
CA TYR A 116 -4.53 -7.87 15.44
C TYR A 116 -3.23 -7.14 15.78
N THR A 117 -2.08 -7.75 15.49
CA THR A 117 -0.77 -7.13 15.75
C THR A 117 -0.54 -5.86 14.94
N MET A 118 -1.05 -5.77 13.71
CA MET A 118 -1.00 -4.52 12.94
C MET A 118 -2.00 -3.48 13.45
N VAL A 119 -3.20 -3.91 13.83
CA VAL A 119 -4.23 -3.03 14.41
C VAL A 119 -3.74 -2.40 15.71
N ASP A 120 -3.19 -3.21 16.63
CA ASP A 120 -2.63 -2.74 17.90
C ASP A 120 -1.51 -1.72 17.69
N LYS A 121 -0.67 -1.94 16.66
CA LYS A 121 0.41 -1.01 16.31
C LYS A 121 -0.10 0.32 15.78
N LEU A 122 -1.20 0.31 15.02
CA LEU A 122 -1.86 1.54 14.57
C LEU A 122 -2.54 2.27 15.74
N TYR A 123 -3.13 1.56 16.69
CA TYR A 123 -3.66 2.17 17.92
C TYR A 123 -2.55 2.79 18.78
N GLU A 124 -1.39 2.13 18.88
CA GLU A 124 -0.21 2.72 19.54
C GLU A 124 0.22 4.03 18.88
N ALA A 125 0.27 4.05 17.54
CA ALA A 125 0.62 5.25 16.79
C ALA A 125 -0.40 6.37 16.98
N SER A 126 -1.70 6.03 16.95
CA SER A 126 -2.77 6.99 17.25
C SER A 126 -2.64 7.57 18.65
N ARG A 127 -2.41 6.75 19.69
CA ARG A 127 -2.18 7.23 21.06
C ARG A 127 -0.96 8.13 21.20
N ALA A 128 0.05 7.96 20.35
CA ALA A 128 1.22 8.83 20.31
C ALA A 128 0.97 10.16 19.56
N GLY A 129 -0.19 10.34 18.93
CA GLY A 129 -0.56 11.55 18.19
C GLY A 129 -0.32 11.48 16.67
N VAL A 130 0.05 10.31 16.12
CA VAL A 130 0.22 10.13 14.67
C VAL A 130 -1.15 10.20 13.98
N LYS A 131 -1.28 11.06 12.97
CA LYS A 131 -2.51 11.17 12.17
C LYS A 131 -2.59 10.04 11.14
N ILE A 132 -3.64 9.24 11.17
CA ILE A 132 -3.78 8.06 10.32
C ILE A 132 -5.04 8.16 9.48
N LYS A 133 -4.89 8.06 8.15
CA LYS A 133 -6.01 8.00 7.20
C LYS A 133 -6.02 6.65 6.49
N MET A 134 -7.16 5.97 6.48
CA MET A 134 -7.30 4.63 5.94
C MET A 134 -8.42 4.54 4.92
N ILE A 135 -8.13 3.97 3.75
CA ILE A 135 -9.11 3.60 2.74
C ILE A 135 -9.13 2.08 2.67
N VAL A 136 -10.15 1.46 3.26
CA VAL A 136 -10.30 0.00 3.33
C VAL A 136 -11.64 -0.38 2.73
N ARG A 137 -11.64 -1.01 1.55
CA ARG A 137 -12.93 -1.38 0.90
C ARG A 137 -13.64 -2.55 1.55
N GLY A 138 -12.90 -3.47 2.17
CA GLY A 138 -13.35 -4.79 2.58
C GLY A 138 -13.38 -4.94 4.09
N ILE A 139 -12.73 -5.98 4.59
CA ILE A 139 -12.74 -6.29 6.03
C ILE A 139 -11.88 -5.28 6.76
N CYS A 140 -12.44 -4.60 7.77
CA CYS A 140 -11.71 -3.73 8.68
C CYS A 140 -12.04 -4.12 10.12
N CYS A 141 -11.10 -4.74 10.83
CA CYS A 141 -11.26 -5.04 12.27
C CYS A 141 -10.82 -3.88 13.18
N LEU A 142 -10.27 -2.81 12.60
CA LEU A 142 -9.91 -1.59 13.30
C LEU A 142 -11.15 -0.72 13.48
N ILE A 143 -11.37 -0.20 14.70
CA ILE A 143 -12.44 0.73 15.03
C ILE A 143 -11.84 2.13 15.13
N PRO A 144 -12.08 3.04 14.16
CA PRO A 144 -11.56 4.40 14.17
C PRO A 144 -12.33 5.32 15.15
N GLY A 145 -11.73 6.44 15.56
CA GLY A 145 -12.41 7.51 16.29
C GLY A 145 -12.66 7.29 17.79
N VAL A 146 -12.14 6.22 18.39
CA VAL A 146 -12.33 5.94 19.83
C VAL A 146 -11.36 6.78 20.67
N LYS A 147 -11.91 7.62 21.55
CA LYS A 147 -11.14 8.50 22.45
C LYS A 147 -10.07 7.71 23.22
N GLY A 148 -8.83 8.21 23.24
CA GLY A 148 -7.71 7.58 23.94
C GLY A 148 -7.20 6.26 23.33
N MET A 149 -7.73 5.83 22.18
CA MET A 149 -7.26 4.65 21.45
C MET A 149 -6.99 4.94 19.97
N SER A 150 -8.02 5.37 19.23
CA SER A 150 -8.01 5.54 17.78
C SER A 150 -8.55 6.90 17.33
N GLU A 151 -8.56 7.89 18.22
CA GLU A 151 -9.05 9.25 17.94
C GLU A 151 -8.31 9.97 16.80
N ASN A 152 -7.05 9.59 16.53
CA ASN A 152 -6.26 10.11 15.41
C ASN A 152 -6.34 9.23 14.15
N ILE A 153 -7.24 8.22 14.14
CA ILE A 153 -7.46 7.34 13.00
C ILE A 153 -8.82 7.63 12.38
N GLU A 154 -8.80 7.99 11.10
CA GLU A 154 -9.99 8.08 10.25
C GLU A 154 -9.95 6.96 9.20
N ALA A 155 -11.07 6.28 9.00
CA ALA A 155 -11.18 5.24 7.98
C ALA A 155 -12.46 5.39 7.14
N ILE A 156 -12.32 5.18 5.83
CA ILE A 156 -13.43 5.12 4.88
C ILE A 156 -13.36 3.86 4.02
N SER A 157 -14.51 3.44 3.49
CA SER A 157 -14.64 2.40 2.47
C SER A 157 -15.21 2.98 1.19
N ILE A 158 -14.57 2.71 0.05
CA ILE A 158 -15.09 3.09 -1.27
C ILE A 158 -15.49 1.81 -2.00
N VAL A 159 -16.77 1.67 -2.31
CA VAL A 159 -17.30 0.61 -3.17
C VAL A 159 -18.09 1.27 -4.28
N ASP A 160 -17.61 1.12 -5.51
CA ASP A 160 -18.15 1.78 -6.69
C ASP A 160 -18.04 0.86 -7.92
N LYS A 161 -18.10 1.42 -9.14
CA LYS A 161 -18.13 0.69 -10.42
C LYS A 161 -16.94 -0.24 -10.59
N PHE A 162 -15.72 0.25 -10.33
CA PHE A 162 -14.52 -0.56 -10.33
C PHE A 162 -14.25 -1.12 -8.94
N LEU A 163 -13.65 -2.30 -8.91
CA LEU A 163 -13.20 -2.92 -7.70
C LEU A 163 -11.92 -2.22 -7.24
N GLU A 164 -11.99 -1.48 -6.14
CA GLU A 164 -10.80 -0.95 -5.49
C GLU A 164 -9.88 -2.14 -5.15
N HIS A 165 -8.67 -2.22 -5.71
CA HIS A 165 -7.78 -3.37 -5.48
C HIS A 165 -6.33 -2.97 -5.21
N THR A 166 -5.97 -1.73 -5.51
CA THR A 166 -4.68 -1.12 -5.16
C THR A 166 -4.42 -1.17 -3.67
N ARG A 167 -3.17 -1.44 -3.31
CA ARG A 167 -2.65 -1.28 -1.95
C ARG A 167 -1.49 -0.31 -1.98
N LEU A 168 -1.59 0.73 -1.16
CA LEU A 168 -0.69 1.87 -1.15
C LEU A 168 -0.42 2.26 0.29
N PHE A 169 0.86 2.36 0.67
CA PHE A 169 1.28 2.79 2.00
C PHE A 169 2.10 4.07 1.87
N ILE A 170 1.74 5.10 2.64
CA ILE A 170 2.44 6.38 2.67
C ILE A 170 2.74 6.69 4.14
N PHE A 171 4.01 6.91 4.45
CA PHE A 171 4.48 7.32 5.78
C PHE A 171 5.13 8.70 5.67
N GLY A 172 4.70 9.65 6.50
CA GLY A 172 5.01 11.07 6.37
C GLY A 172 6.49 11.42 6.44
N ASN A 173 7.25 10.78 7.33
CA ASN A 173 8.71 10.89 7.42
C ASN A 173 9.21 12.34 7.45
N ASP A 174 8.60 13.19 8.28
CA ASP A 174 9.10 14.56 8.51
C ASP A 174 9.30 15.37 7.21
N GLY A 175 8.38 15.24 6.26
CA GLY A 175 8.39 15.99 5.00
C GLY A 175 9.04 15.27 3.80
N ASP A 176 9.59 14.06 3.96
CA ASP A 176 10.02 13.21 2.84
C ASP A 176 9.23 11.89 2.78
N PRO A 177 7.98 11.89 2.31
CA PRO A 177 7.12 10.73 2.41
C PRO A 177 7.72 9.47 1.79
N LYS A 178 7.62 8.35 2.51
CA LYS A 178 7.95 7.02 1.97
C LYS A 178 6.69 6.37 1.43
N VAL A 179 6.68 6.12 0.11
CA VAL A 179 5.54 5.58 -0.62
C VAL A 179 5.84 4.17 -1.11
N TYR A 180 4.88 3.25 -0.92
CA TYR A 180 5.00 1.85 -1.32
C TYR A 180 3.72 1.38 -2.01
N ILE A 181 3.86 0.72 -3.16
CA ILE A 181 2.80 -0.14 -3.70
C ILE A 181 2.98 -1.57 -3.17
N SER A 182 1.89 -2.31 -2.93
CA SER A 182 1.99 -3.64 -2.32
C SER A 182 1.04 -4.67 -2.91
N SER A 183 1.44 -5.94 -2.87
CA SER A 183 0.53 -7.06 -3.07
C SER A 183 -0.14 -7.52 -1.77
N ALA A 184 0.33 -7.05 -0.60
CA ALA A 184 -0.12 -7.48 0.72
C ALA A 184 -1.20 -6.56 1.31
N ASP A 185 -2.26 -7.18 1.83
CA ASP A 185 -3.12 -6.55 2.83
C ASP A 185 -2.55 -6.70 4.24
N PHE A 186 -3.10 -5.97 5.22
CA PHE A 186 -2.74 -6.12 6.63
C PHE A 186 -3.53 -7.26 7.29
N MET A 187 -3.42 -8.47 6.71
CA MET A 187 -3.96 -9.70 7.27
C MET A 187 -2.82 -10.65 7.64
N THR A 188 -2.99 -11.44 8.70
CA THR A 188 -1.98 -12.41 9.17
C THR A 188 -1.48 -13.31 8.04
N ARG A 189 -2.40 -13.80 7.20
CA ARG A 189 -2.01 -14.65 6.05
C ARG A 189 -1.12 -13.96 5.03
N ASN A 190 -1.27 -12.65 4.81
CA ASN A 190 -0.44 -11.90 3.86
C ASN A 190 0.91 -11.54 4.48
N ILE A 191 0.93 -11.24 5.78
CA ILE A 191 2.15 -10.83 6.48
C ILE A 191 3.05 -12.03 6.81
N GLU A 192 2.45 -13.17 7.18
CA GLU A 192 3.19 -14.30 7.80
C GLU A 192 3.15 -15.60 6.97
N ASN A 193 2.17 -15.78 6.07
CA ASN A 193 1.93 -17.09 5.44
C ASN A 193 1.99 -17.08 3.91
N ARG A 194 2.36 -15.95 3.29
CA ARG A 194 2.40 -15.78 1.82
C ARG A 194 3.69 -15.10 1.41
N VAL A 195 4.08 -15.31 0.15
CA VAL A 195 5.09 -14.46 -0.49
C VAL A 195 4.38 -13.26 -1.10
N GLU A 196 4.61 -12.12 -0.46
CA GLU A 196 4.12 -10.81 -0.87
C GLU A 196 5.30 -9.88 -1.04
N VAL A 197 5.14 -8.86 -1.89
CA VAL A 197 6.16 -7.83 -2.12
C VAL A 197 5.51 -6.46 -1.98
N SER A 198 6.12 -5.59 -1.18
CA SER A 198 5.86 -4.15 -1.19
C SER A 198 7.07 -3.43 -1.78
N CYS A 199 6.85 -2.67 -2.83
CA CYS A 199 7.88 -2.00 -3.61
C CYS A 199 7.92 -0.51 -3.25
N PRO A 200 9.08 0.04 -2.81
CA PRO A 200 9.24 1.47 -2.61
C PRO A 200 9.23 2.22 -3.94
N ILE A 201 8.64 3.40 -3.95
CA ILE A 201 8.62 4.30 -5.09
C ILE A 201 9.65 5.41 -4.87
N TYR A 202 10.74 5.35 -5.65
CA TYR A 202 11.85 6.30 -5.55
C TYR A 202 11.71 7.50 -6.46
N ASP A 203 11.07 7.31 -7.62
CA ASP A 203 10.87 8.39 -8.57
C ASP A 203 9.90 9.43 -7.97
N PRO A 204 10.30 10.71 -7.88
CA PRO A 204 9.50 11.74 -7.22
C PRO A 204 8.18 12.03 -7.95
N GLU A 205 8.14 11.92 -9.28
CA GLU A 205 6.92 12.16 -10.06
C GLU A 205 5.90 11.04 -9.84
N ILE A 206 6.35 9.78 -9.87
CA ILE A 206 5.49 8.62 -9.56
C ILE A 206 5.04 8.67 -8.10
N LYS A 207 5.94 9.09 -7.18
CA LYS A 207 5.60 9.26 -5.76
C LYS A 207 4.46 10.27 -5.60
N GLN A 208 4.57 11.43 -6.25
CA GLN A 208 3.54 12.47 -6.21
C GLN A 208 2.23 11.98 -6.83
N GLU A 209 2.28 11.26 -7.95
CA GLU A 209 1.09 10.70 -8.61
C GLU A 209 0.29 9.75 -7.68
N LEU A 210 1.01 8.90 -6.94
CA LEU A 210 0.36 7.99 -5.99
C LEU A 210 -0.24 8.72 -4.78
N ILE A 211 0.41 9.80 -4.32
CA ILE A 211 -0.13 10.66 -3.27
C ILE A 211 -1.39 11.40 -3.77
N ASP A 212 -1.36 11.93 -4.99
CA ASP A 212 -2.52 12.59 -5.62
C ASP A 212 -3.70 11.64 -5.74
N THR A 213 -3.48 10.42 -6.26
CA THR A 213 -4.55 9.41 -6.38
C THR A 213 -5.07 8.93 -5.03
N PHE A 214 -4.22 8.81 -4.00
CA PHE A 214 -4.68 8.60 -2.63
C PHE A 214 -5.60 9.73 -2.18
N ASN A 215 -5.20 10.99 -2.40
CA ASN A 215 -5.98 12.17 -1.99
C ASN A 215 -7.31 12.28 -2.76
N ILE A 216 -7.34 11.94 -4.05
CA ILE A 216 -8.58 11.85 -4.84
C ILE A 216 -9.53 10.85 -4.20
N CYS A 217 -9.06 9.63 -3.90
CA CYS A 217 -9.87 8.64 -3.18
C CYS A 217 -10.29 9.16 -1.80
N TRP A 218 -9.36 9.74 -1.05
CA TRP A 218 -9.60 10.28 0.29
C TRP A 218 -10.59 11.44 0.28
N ASN A 219 -10.85 12.10 -0.84
CA ASN A 219 -11.79 13.23 -0.93
C ASN A 219 -13.17 12.86 -1.50
N ASP A 220 -13.41 11.58 -1.82
CA ASP A 220 -14.71 11.10 -2.32
C ASP A 220 -15.88 11.35 -1.34
N ASN A 221 -16.88 12.13 -1.74
CA ASN A 221 -18.08 12.40 -0.93
C ASN A 221 -19.36 11.88 -1.60
N VAL A 222 -19.22 10.91 -2.52
CA VAL A 222 -20.34 10.35 -3.30
C VAL A 222 -20.51 8.84 -3.06
N LYS A 223 -19.39 8.11 -2.95
CA LYS A 223 -19.32 6.64 -2.83
C LYS A 223 -18.56 6.18 -1.59
N ALA A 224 -17.79 7.06 -0.95
CA ALA A 224 -17.16 6.76 0.33
C ALA A 224 -18.20 6.55 1.43
N ARG A 225 -17.94 5.55 2.27
CA ARG A 225 -18.70 5.23 3.48
C ARG A 225 -17.77 5.32 4.68
N ILE A 226 -18.30 5.75 5.81
CA ILE A 226 -17.53 5.81 7.06
C ILE A 226 -17.53 4.45 7.76
N PHE A 227 -16.43 4.14 8.44
CA PHE A 227 -16.41 3.09 9.44
C PHE A 227 -16.81 3.70 10.79
N ASP A 228 -17.85 3.13 11.41
CA ASP A 228 -18.25 3.44 12.78
C ASP A 228 -18.42 2.14 13.57
N GLU A 229 -18.56 2.27 14.89
CA GLU A 229 -18.73 1.14 15.81
C GLU A 229 -19.92 0.24 15.44
N THR A 230 -21.00 0.83 14.91
CA THR A 230 -22.22 0.12 14.51
C THR A 230 -22.14 -0.52 13.13
N GLN A 231 -21.05 -0.29 12.39
CA GLN A 231 -20.86 -0.68 10.99
C GLN A 231 -22.01 -0.21 10.08
N SER A 232 -22.52 1.00 10.32
CA SER A 232 -23.73 1.53 9.67
C SER A 232 -23.60 1.71 8.15
N ASN A 233 -22.36 1.77 7.64
CA ASN A 233 -22.06 2.02 6.23
C ASN A 233 -22.66 3.35 5.71
N GLN A 234 -22.80 4.35 6.59
CA GLN A 234 -23.24 5.67 6.18
C GLN A 234 -22.30 6.29 5.16
N TYR A 235 -22.87 6.94 4.15
CA TYR A 235 -22.08 7.70 3.19
C TYR A 235 -21.40 8.88 3.88
N ARG A 236 -20.14 9.11 3.52
CA ARG A 236 -19.45 10.33 3.94
C ARG A 236 -20.04 11.52 3.18
N LYS A 237 -20.58 12.47 3.93
CA LYS A 237 -21.14 13.71 3.41
C LYS A 237 -20.38 14.90 3.97
N ASN A 238 -20.19 15.92 3.13
CA ASN A 238 -19.63 17.21 3.50
C ASN A 238 -20.22 18.28 2.57
N ASP A 239 -19.99 19.55 2.88
CA ASP A 239 -20.49 20.68 2.10
C ASP A 239 -19.55 21.06 0.92
N LEU A 240 -18.61 20.17 0.58
CA LEU A 240 -17.69 20.37 -0.54
C LEU A 240 -18.33 19.97 -1.87
N PRO A 241 -17.81 20.45 -3.01
CA PRO A 241 -18.23 19.97 -4.32
C PRO A 241 -18.21 18.45 -4.41
N LYS A 242 -19.19 17.89 -5.13
CA LYS A 242 -19.27 16.43 -5.33
C LYS A 242 -18.02 15.94 -6.04
N SER A 243 -17.33 14.98 -5.42
CA SER A 243 -16.14 14.32 -5.93
C SER A 243 -16.37 12.80 -5.86
N ARG A 244 -16.29 12.15 -7.02
CA ARG A 244 -16.42 10.69 -7.14
C ARG A 244 -15.08 10.12 -7.61
N ALA A 245 -14.38 9.44 -6.72
CA ALA A 245 -12.97 9.12 -6.87
C ALA A 245 -12.62 8.45 -8.20
N GLN A 246 -13.40 7.47 -8.65
CA GLN A 246 -13.09 6.73 -9.87
C GLN A 246 -13.17 7.60 -11.14
N PHE A 247 -14.04 8.61 -11.14
CA PHE A 247 -14.21 9.54 -12.26
C PHE A 247 -13.15 10.64 -12.19
N GLU A 248 -12.90 11.19 -10.99
CA GLU A 248 -11.83 12.16 -10.78
C GLU A 248 -10.44 11.58 -11.10
N THR A 249 -10.20 10.31 -10.74
CA THR A 249 -8.96 9.61 -11.09
C THR A 249 -8.82 9.44 -12.60
N TYR A 250 -9.93 9.13 -13.30
CA TYR A 250 -9.92 9.06 -14.77
C TYR A 250 -9.57 10.41 -15.40
N GLU A 251 -10.22 11.49 -14.96
CA GLU A 251 -9.94 12.85 -15.47
C GLU A 251 -8.51 13.31 -15.13
N TYR A 252 -7.99 12.95 -13.94
CA TYR A 252 -6.60 13.20 -13.56
C TYR A 252 -5.62 12.57 -14.55
N TYR A 253 -5.79 11.29 -14.86
CA TYR A 253 -4.92 10.59 -15.82
C TYR A 253 -5.10 11.07 -17.25
N LYS A 254 -6.33 11.37 -17.67
CA LYS A 254 -6.61 11.94 -18.99
C LYS A 254 -5.85 13.25 -19.22
N LYS A 255 -5.92 14.18 -18.26
CA LYS A 255 -5.17 15.45 -18.32
C LYS A 255 -3.66 15.27 -18.37
N LYS A 256 -3.13 14.19 -17.81
CA LYS A 256 -1.68 13.89 -17.83
C LYS A 256 -1.25 13.35 -19.20
N LEU A 257 -2.13 12.67 -19.94
CA LEU A 257 -1.87 12.21 -21.31
C LEU A 257 -1.92 13.35 -22.33
N ASP A 258 -2.68 14.40 -22.05
CA ASP A 258 -2.82 15.58 -22.92
C ASP A 258 -1.65 16.59 -22.77
N ARG A 259 -0.66 16.30 -21.91
CA ARG A 259 0.57 17.09 -21.70
C ARG A 259 1.74 16.51 -22.48
#